data_AF-A0AAE9E2I4-F1
#
_entry.id   AF-A0AAE9E2I4-F1
#
_cell.length_a   1.000
_cell.length_b   1.000
_cell.length_c   1.000
_cell.angle_alpha   90.00
_cell.angle_beta   90.00
_cell.angle_gamma   90.00
#
_symmetry.space_group_name_H-M   'P 1'
#
loop_
_entity.id
_entity.type
_entity.pdbx_description
1 polymer ?
#
loop_
_entity_poly.entity_id
_entity_poly.type
_entity_poly.pdbx_seq_one_letter_code
_entity_poly.pdbx_strand_id
1 'polypeptide(L)'
;MSDKQGKKSHGSRNPFRDGGGSKNGPNKLDAGECAIYKAEAKEIIKRFLQSGNMHITLDVMSREQRKVMHEVAQHNGLSTRSTGKEPNRCIILSYRENRLTRSSLVTTQPIIPSPECLSHLNEFVKANPITEDDMNRFFDQKNAKEFQPKTGSSRNKTGIPPVSACPKDLKKIRDKLPASKYKTKVLKSIDDNEVVIISGGTGCGKTTQVPQFILDDANVRKNVRTSVHFRRPKTLTTERSPKFARKSAPNRSKLDAFNVIKHPHTTESSMKKIEDHNTLVFIVDEKANKYHIKSAVQSLYNVKAVKVNTLITPLQQKKAFVRLASDYDALDVANKIGFI
;
A
#
# COMPACT_ATOMS: atom_id res chain seq x y z
N MET A 1 53.68 6.30 15.09
CA MET A 1 52.70 6.43 16.19
C MET A 1 52.03 7.78 16.06
N SER A 2 50.77 7.80 15.63
CA SER A 2 49.87 8.96 15.80
C SER A 2 48.54 8.64 15.11
N ASP A 3 47.55 8.48 15.99
CA ASP A 3 46.17 8.04 15.85
C ASP A 3 45.37 8.48 14.61
N LYS A 4 44.77 7.49 13.96
CA LYS A 4 43.59 7.65 13.10
C LYS A 4 42.34 7.72 13.99
N GLN A 5 41.78 8.91 14.21
CA GLN A 5 40.42 9.06 14.73
C GLN A 5 39.43 9.19 13.57
N GLY A 6 38.62 8.14 13.38
CA GLY A 6 37.51 8.12 12.43
C GLY A 6 36.33 8.97 12.94
N LYS A 7 35.95 9.99 12.18
CA LYS A 7 34.69 10.71 12.39
C LYS A 7 33.56 9.97 11.67
N LYS A 8 32.75 9.25 12.45
CA LYS A 8 31.43 8.74 12.04
C LYS A 8 30.52 9.93 11.74
N SER A 9 30.06 10.05 10.50
CA SER A 9 28.99 10.97 10.12
C SER A 9 27.66 10.47 10.71
N HIS A 10 27.17 11.13 11.74
CA HIS A 10 25.78 10.98 12.15
C HIS A 10 24.90 11.64 11.09
N GLY A 11 24.40 10.84 10.15
CA GLY A 11 23.24 11.22 9.35
C GLY A 11 22.08 11.51 10.30
N SER A 12 21.65 12.77 10.34
CA SER A 12 20.44 13.19 11.05
C SER A 12 19.26 12.50 10.38
N ARG A 13 18.89 11.32 10.88
CA ARG A 13 17.60 10.71 10.64
C ARG A 13 16.57 11.72 11.12
N ASN A 14 15.77 12.21 10.20
CA ASN A 14 14.59 13.00 10.52
C ASN A 14 13.64 12.06 11.31
N PRO A 15 13.49 12.21 12.65
CA PRO A 15 12.47 11.46 13.37
C PRO A 15 11.17 12.26 13.22
N PHE A 16 10.01 11.61 13.25
CA PHE A 16 8.70 12.27 13.09
C PHE A 16 8.34 12.69 11.68
N ARG A 17 8.36 11.69 10.79
CA ARG A 17 7.34 11.62 9.74
C ARG A 17 6.09 10.93 10.32
N ASP A 18 5.53 11.51 11.37
CA ASP A 18 4.25 11.05 11.93
C ASP A 18 3.13 11.98 11.46
N GLY A 19 2.20 11.37 10.73
CA GLY A 19 0.94 11.98 10.38
C GLY A 19 0.16 12.33 11.66
N GLY A 20 -0.47 13.50 11.63
CA GLY A 20 -1.34 13.98 12.69
C GLY A 20 -2.59 14.62 12.11
N GLY A 21 -3.33 13.87 11.28
CA GLY A 21 -4.73 14.16 11.04
C GLY A 21 -5.47 14.07 12.39
N SER A 22 -6.29 15.09 12.66
CA SER A 22 -7.15 15.25 13.83
C SER A 22 -7.67 13.90 14.38
N LYS A 23 -7.14 13.47 15.53
CA LYS A 23 -7.74 12.42 16.36
C LYS A 23 -8.72 13.07 17.34
N ASN A 24 -9.81 13.62 16.82
CA ASN A 24 -11.07 13.60 17.55
C ASN A 24 -11.70 12.26 17.19
N GLY A 25 -11.57 11.27 18.07
CA GLY A 25 -12.28 10.01 17.93
C GLY A 25 -13.77 10.24 18.21
N PRO A 26 -14.68 9.95 17.27
CA PRO A 26 -16.01 9.54 17.67
C PRO A 26 -15.92 8.11 18.22
N ASN A 27 -16.84 7.78 19.12
CA ASN A 27 -16.98 6.48 19.75
C ASN A 27 -16.77 5.34 18.73
N LYS A 28 -15.99 4.33 19.11
CA LYS A 28 -16.06 3.03 18.41
C LYS A 28 -17.51 2.57 18.59
N LEU A 29 -18.26 2.46 17.49
CA LEU A 29 -19.55 1.76 17.48
C LEU A 29 -19.40 0.41 18.15
N ASP A 30 -20.36 0.05 19.00
CA ASP A 30 -20.43 -1.28 19.58
C ASP A 30 -20.62 -2.31 18.46
N ALA A 31 -20.09 -3.52 18.65
CA ALA A 31 -20.10 -4.57 17.62
C ALA A 31 -21.52 -4.88 17.09
N GLY A 32 -22.55 -4.67 17.92
CA GLY A 32 -23.96 -4.81 17.55
C GLY A 32 -24.45 -3.77 16.55
N GLU A 33 -24.12 -2.49 16.73
CA GLU A 33 -24.56 -1.41 15.83
C GLU A 33 -23.92 -1.54 14.44
N CYS A 34 -22.66 -1.96 14.39
CA CYS A 34 -21.97 -2.25 13.13
C CYS A 34 -22.62 -3.41 12.36
N ALA A 35 -23.16 -4.41 13.04
CA ALA A 35 -23.86 -5.52 12.40
C ALA A 35 -25.19 -5.08 11.78
N ILE A 36 -25.93 -4.19 12.45
CA ILE A 36 -27.19 -3.60 11.94
C ILE A 36 -26.92 -2.83 10.64
N TYR A 37 -25.92 -1.93 10.65
CA TYR A 37 -25.57 -1.16 9.44
C TYR A 37 -25.03 -2.04 8.31
N LYS A 38 -24.38 -3.17 8.61
CA LYS A 38 -23.95 -4.15 7.60
C LYS A 38 -25.12 -4.87 6.97
N ALA A 39 -26.17 -5.19 7.73
CA ALA A 39 -27.39 -5.80 7.19
C ALA A 39 -28.14 -4.82 6.28
N GLU A 40 -28.34 -3.59 6.74
CA GLU A 40 -29.00 -2.52 5.98
C GLU A 40 -28.25 -2.22 4.67
N ALA A 41 -26.92 -2.09 4.71
CA ALA A 41 -26.11 -1.87 3.51
C ALA A 41 -26.22 -3.01 2.48
N LYS A 42 -26.32 -4.26 2.92
CA LYS A 42 -26.53 -5.41 2.03
C LYS A 42 -27.88 -5.37 1.34
N GLU A 43 -28.93 -4.95 2.04
CA GLU A 43 -30.27 -4.83 1.49
C GLU A 43 -30.34 -3.73 0.43
N ILE A 44 -29.73 -2.57 0.69
CA ILE A 44 -29.61 -1.46 -0.26
C ILE A 44 -28.87 -1.91 -1.54
N ILE A 45 -27.77 -2.64 -1.39
CA ILE A 45 -27.01 -3.17 -2.54
C ILE A 45 -27.82 -4.21 -3.31
N LYS A 46 -28.55 -5.10 -2.63
CA LYS A 46 -29.43 -6.08 -3.29
C LYS A 46 -30.53 -5.40 -4.10
N ARG A 47 -31.17 -4.37 -3.55
CA ARG A 47 -32.17 -3.55 -4.24
C ARG A 47 -31.57 -2.81 -5.44
N PHE A 48 -30.36 -2.29 -5.31
CA PHE A 48 -29.65 -1.63 -6.41
C PHE A 48 -29.35 -2.61 -7.56
N LEU A 49 -28.82 -3.80 -7.26
CA LEU A 49 -28.52 -4.83 -8.26
C LEU A 49 -29.78 -5.30 -9.01
N GLN A 50 -30.94 -5.32 -8.34
CA GLN A 50 -32.22 -5.67 -8.97
C GLN A 50 -32.83 -4.52 -9.79
N SER A 51 -32.47 -3.27 -9.51
CA SER A 51 -33.05 -2.09 -10.16
C SER A 51 -32.58 -1.83 -11.60
N GLY A 52 -31.45 -2.41 -12.00
CA GLY A 52 -30.85 -2.19 -13.34
C GLY A 52 -30.25 -0.79 -13.55
N ASN A 53 -30.29 0.10 -12.56
CA ASN A 53 -29.76 1.46 -12.66
C ASN A 53 -28.22 1.49 -12.67
N MET A 54 -27.61 2.41 -13.45
CA MET A 54 -26.14 2.57 -13.50
C MET A 54 -25.53 3.18 -12.24
N HIS A 55 -26.27 4.05 -11.58
CA HIS A 55 -25.91 4.64 -10.29
C HIS A 55 -27.16 4.92 -9.47
N ILE A 56 -27.02 4.95 -8.15
CA ILE A 56 -28.05 5.38 -7.20
C ILE A 56 -27.43 6.34 -6.19
N THR A 57 -28.15 7.42 -5.89
CA THR A 57 -27.79 8.36 -4.82
C THR A 57 -28.56 7.94 -3.58
N LEU A 58 -27.82 7.63 -2.51
CA LEU A 58 -28.38 7.27 -1.21
C LEU A 58 -28.63 8.53 -0.38
N ASP A 59 -29.56 8.42 0.57
CA ASP A 59 -29.90 9.49 1.51
C ASP A 59 -28.72 9.89 2.42
N VAL A 60 -28.90 10.97 3.18
CA VAL A 60 -27.87 11.49 4.09
C VAL A 60 -27.58 10.46 5.19
N MET A 61 -26.31 10.06 5.30
CA MET A 61 -25.86 9.02 6.25
C MET A 61 -24.74 9.53 7.17
N SER A 62 -24.67 8.99 8.39
CA SER A 62 -23.60 9.27 9.35
C SER A 62 -22.23 8.85 8.81
N ARG A 63 -21.14 9.40 9.35
CA ARG A 63 -19.77 9.03 8.93
C ARG A 63 -19.50 7.52 9.06
N GLU A 64 -20.08 6.88 10.06
CA GLU A 64 -19.86 5.48 10.37
C GLU A 64 -20.66 4.56 9.46
N GLN A 65 -21.94 4.87 9.23
CA GLN A 65 -22.77 4.21 8.23
C GLN A 65 -22.13 4.27 6.84
N ARG A 66 -21.59 5.44 6.46
CA ARG A 66 -20.87 5.63 5.19
C ARG A 66 -19.64 4.72 5.09
N LYS A 67 -18.87 4.57 6.17
CA LYS A 67 -17.70 3.69 6.22
C LYS A 67 -18.10 2.22 6.00
N VAL A 68 -19.15 1.77 6.66
CA VAL A 68 -19.69 0.41 6.49
C VAL A 68 -20.19 0.17 5.06
N MET A 69 -20.92 1.13 4.49
CA MET A 69 -21.40 1.07 3.11
C MET A 69 -20.25 0.97 2.10
N HIS A 70 -19.17 1.74 2.28
CA HIS A 70 -17.96 1.65 1.44
C HIS A 70 -17.32 0.25 1.50
N GLU A 71 -17.22 -0.35 2.68
CA GLU A 71 -16.67 -1.70 2.91
C GLU A 71 -17.54 -2.77 2.22
N VAL A 72 -18.85 -2.76 2.44
CA VAL A 72 -19.78 -3.75 1.87
C VAL A 72 -19.86 -3.61 0.34
N ALA A 73 -19.91 -2.38 -0.20
CA ALA A 73 -19.93 -2.15 -1.64
C ALA A 73 -18.64 -2.62 -2.33
N GLN A 74 -17.48 -2.46 -1.68
CA GLN A 74 -16.21 -2.93 -2.20
C GLN A 74 -16.16 -4.47 -2.29
N HIS A 75 -16.71 -5.18 -1.30
CA HIS A 75 -16.83 -6.64 -1.34
C HIS A 75 -17.76 -7.15 -2.45
N ASN A 76 -18.75 -6.35 -2.84
CA ASN A 76 -19.68 -6.64 -3.93
C ASN A 76 -19.23 -6.09 -5.29
N GLY A 77 -17.98 -5.60 -5.42
CA GLY A 77 -17.42 -5.14 -6.69
C GLY A 77 -17.95 -3.79 -7.19
N LEU A 78 -18.66 -3.02 -6.36
CA LEU A 78 -19.23 -1.71 -6.70
C LEU A 78 -18.26 -0.57 -6.36
N SER A 79 -18.55 0.61 -6.90
CA SER A 79 -17.86 1.87 -6.61
C SER A 79 -18.75 2.76 -5.76
N THR A 80 -18.16 3.49 -4.82
CA THR A 80 -18.89 4.37 -3.91
C THR A 80 -18.15 5.69 -3.75
N ARG A 81 -18.86 6.81 -3.84
CA ARG A 81 -18.30 8.16 -3.68
C ARG A 81 -19.15 8.98 -2.72
N SER A 82 -18.55 9.43 -1.61
CA SER A 82 -19.23 10.33 -0.65
C SER A 82 -19.14 11.80 -1.11
N THR A 83 -20.26 12.44 -1.45
CA THR A 83 -20.36 13.81 -1.96
C THR A 83 -21.12 14.75 -1.01
N GLY A 84 -20.70 16.02 -0.92
CA GLY A 84 -21.34 17.04 -0.05
C GLY A 84 -20.51 17.41 1.20
N LYS A 85 -21.02 18.38 1.98
CA LYS A 85 -20.46 18.83 3.28
C LYS A 85 -21.30 18.24 4.43
N GLU A 86 -20.67 17.92 5.55
CA GLU A 86 -21.41 17.48 6.76
C GLU A 86 -22.30 18.65 7.27
N PRO A 87 -23.55 18.39 7.70
CA PRO A 87 -24.20 17.09 7.92
C PRO A 87 -24.84 16.44 6.67
N ASN A 88 -25.09 17.19 5.60
CA ASN A 88 -25.87 16.74 4.42
C ASN A 88 -25.05 15.93 3.39
N ARG A 89 -24.14 15.07 3.85
CA ARG A 89 -23.24 14.33 2.97
C ARG A 89 -23.87 13.00 2.55
N CYS A 90 -24.03 12.79 1.24
CA CYS A 90 -24.64 11.59 0.65
C CYS A 90 -23.59 10.66 0.02
N ILE A 91 -24.00 9.43 -0.30
CA ILE A 91 -23.20 8.45 -1.06
C ILE A 91 -23.81 8.25 -2.44
N ILE A 92 -22.97 8.29 -3.46
CA ILE A 92 -23.29 7.83 -4.81
C ILE A 92 -22.70 6.42 -4.95
N LEU A 93 -23.57 5.42 -5.14
CA LEU A 93 -23.22 4.04 -5.44
C LEU A 93 -23.32 3.84 -6.96
N SER A 94 -22.28 3.31 -7.59
CA SER A 94 -22.24 3.07 -9.03
C SER A 94 -21.53 1.76 -9.34
N TYR A 95 -21.73 1.23 -10.53
CA TYR A 95 -20.80 0.22 -11.06
C TYR A 95 -19.40 0.82 -11.17
N ARG A 96 -18.37 -0.01 -11.00
CA ARG A 96 -17.00 0.43 -11.25
C ARG A 96 -16.82 0.69 -12.74
N GLU A 97 -16.61 1.94 -13.11
CA GLU A 97 -16.10 2.28 -14.45
C GLU A 97 -14.73 1.61 -14.60
N ASN A 98 -14.69 0.55 -15.39
CA ASN A 98 -13.48 -0.21 -15.61
C ASN A 98 -12.43 0.68 -16.28
N ARG A 99 -11.34 0.99 -15.55
CA ARG A 99 -10.01 0.97 -16.17
C ARG A 99 -9.77 -0.46 -16.64
N LEU A 100 -10.18 -0.76 -17.87
CA LEU A 100 -9.86 -1.94 -18.68
C LEU A 100 -9.14 -3.04 -17.89
N THR A 101 -9.89 -3.75 -17.04
CA THR A 101 -9.45 -5.02 -16.49
C THR A 101 -9.85 -6.10 -17.48
N ARG A 102 -8.96 -7.06 -17.62
CA ARG A 102 -8.90 -8.20 -18.56
C ARG A 102 -10.10 -9.19 -18.48
N SER A 103 -11.25 -8.75 -18.01
CA SER A 103 -12.47 -9.52 -17.77
C SER A 103 -13.58 -9.26 -18.81
N SER A 104 -13.43 -8.29 -19.71
CA SER A 104 -14.37 -8.05 -20.83
C SER A 104 -14.12 -8.95 -22.06
N LEU A 105 -13.26 -9.97 -21.95
CA LEU A 105 -13.07 -11.01 -22.98
C LEU A 105 -13.72 -12.34 -22.62
N VAL A 106 -14.59 -12.39 -21.61
CA VAL A 106 -15.21 -13.64 -21.17
C VAL A 106 -16.69 -13.39 -20.83
N THR A 107 -17.49 -13.15 -21.86
CA THR A 107 -18.83 -13.77 -21.88
C THR A 107 -18.63 -15.13 -22.53
N THR A 108 -18.02 -16.08 -21.82
CA THR A 108 -18.11 -17.49 -22.24
C THR A 108 -19.57 -17.87 -22.12
N GLN A 109 -20.20 -18.20 -23.24
CA GLN A 109 -21.49 -18.85 -23.21
C GLN A 109 -21.36 -20.13 -22.36
N PRO A 110 -22.34 -20.43 -21.49
CA PRO A 110 -22.34 -21.68 -20.76
C PRO A 110 -22.28 -22.83 -21.76
N ILE A 111 -21.38 -23.79 -21.52
CA ILE A 111 -21.32 -25.01 -22.33
C ILE A 111 -22.61 -25.77 -22.04
N ILE A 112 -23.52 -25.80 -23.00
CA ILE A 112 -24.74 -26.62 -22.93
C ILE A 112 -24.40 -27.94 -23.60
N PRO A 113 -24.18 -29.03 -22.85
CA PRO A 113 -23.89 -30.33 -23.43
C PRO A 113 -25.09 -30.81 -24.25
N SER A 114 -24.81 -31.48 -25.37
CA SER A 114 -25.87 -32.08 -26.20
C SER A 114 -26.64 -33.15 -25.39
N PRO A 115 -27.90 -33.45 -25.76
CA PRO A 115 -28.68 -34.50 -25.11
C PRO A 115 -27.97 -35.87 -25.09
N GLU A 116 -27.17 -36.15 -26.14
CA GLU A 116 -26.32 -37.34 -26.24
C GLU A 116 -25.15 -37.30 -25.24
N CYS A 117 -24.50 -36.15 -25.05
CA CYS A 117 -23.47 -36.03 -24.01
C CYS A 117 -24.05 -36.25 -22.60
N LEU A 118 -25.29 -35.80 -22.36
CA LEU A 118 -25.96 -35.99 -21.08
C LEU A 118 -26.37 -37.45 -20.84
N SER A 119 -26.76 -38.20 -21.89
CA SER A 119 -27.05 -39.63 -21.74
C SER A 119 -25.79 -40.43 -21.42
N HIS A 120 -24.69 -40.17 -22.12
CA HIS A 120 -23.40 -40.81 -21.84
C HIS A 120 -22.85 -40.46 -20.46
N LEU A 121 -23.01 -39.19 -20.01
CA LEU A 121 -22.63 -38.79 -18.65
C LEU A 121 -23.45 -39.50 -17.58
N ASN A 122 -24.77 -39.62 -17.78
CA ASN A 122 -25.63 -40.35 -16.86
C ASN A 122 -25.29 -41.84 -16.81
N GLU A 123 -24.96 -42.44 -17.95
CA GLU A 123 -24.51 -43.83 -18.01
C GLU A 123 -23.17 -44.01 -17.28
N PHE A 124 -22.22 -43.08 -17.46
CA PHE A 124 -20.93 -43.09 -16.78
C PHE A 124 -21.05 -42.93 -15.26
N VAL A 125 -21.92 -42.02 -14.80
CA VAL A 125 -22.17 -41.79 -13.37
C VAL A 125 -22.88 -42.98 -12.72
N LYS A 126 -23.76 -43.67 -13.45
CA LYS A 126 -24.36 -44.94 -12.99
C LYS A 126 -23.35 -46.08 -12.93
N ALA A 127 -22.42 -46.14 -13.88
CA ALA A 127 -21.36 -47.15 -13.92
C ALA A 127 -20.28 -46.93 -12.84
N ASN A 128 -20.08 -45.68 -12.39
CA ASN A 128 -19.10 -45.30 -11.38
C ASN A 128 -19.76 -44.47 -10.27
N PRO A 129 -20.56 -45.09 -9.38
CA PRO A 129 -21.19 -44.37 -8.28
C PRO A 129 -20.11 -43.81 -7.36
N ILE A 130 -20.12 -42.50 -7.14
CA ILE A 130 -19.20 -41.85 -6.23
C ILE A 130 -19.57 -42.29 -4.82
N THR A 131 -18.71 -43.11 -4.20
CA THR A 131 -18.91 -43.55 -2.82
C THR A 131 -18.54 -42.45 -1.83
N GLU A 132 -19.10 -42.49 -0.62
CA GLU A 132 -18.72 -41.55 0.44
C GLU A 132 -17.21 -41.62 0.75
N ASP A 133 -16.60 -42.80 0.62
CA ASP A 133 -15.16 -42.99 0.79
C ASP A 133 -14.32 -42.25 -0.27
N ASP A 134 -14.79 -42.20 -1.53
CA ASP A 134 -14.14 -41.45 -2.59
C ASP A 134 -14.25 -39.94 -2.38
N MET A 135 -15.40 -39.47 -1.88
CA MET A 135 -15.58 -38.07 -1.50
C MET A 135 -14.66 -37.69 -0.34
N ASN A 136 -14.59 -38.51 0.70
CA ASN A 136 -13.75 -38.28 1.87
C ASN A 136 -12.26 -38.25 1.50
N ARG A 137 -11.78 -39.16 0.64
CA ARG A 137 -10.41 -39.11 0.09
C ARG A 137 -10.12 -37.81 -0.66
N PHE A 138 -11.10 -37.27 -1.38
CA PHE A 138 -10.94 -36.02 -2.13
C PHE A 138 -10.88 -34.79 -1.19
N PHE A 139 -11.66 -34.78 -0.11
CA PHE A 139 -11.63 -33.73 0.91
C PHE A 139 -10.37 -33.80 1.79
N ASP A 140 -9.89 -35.00 2.13
CA ASP A 140 -8.64 -35.20 2.87
C ASP A 140 -7.42 -34.73 2.09
N GLN A 141 -7.41 -34.91 0.76
CA GLN A 141 -6.34 -34.37 -0.10
C GLN A 141 -6.29 -32.84 -0.13
N LYS A 142 -7.43 -32.15 0.05
CA LYS A 142 -7.48 -30.69 0.17
C LYS A 142 -7.00 -30.20 1.53
N ASN A 143 -7.32 -30.94 2.60
CA ASN A 143 -6.90 -30.59 3.96
C ASN A 143 -5.40 -30.87 4.19
N ALA A 144 -4.82 -31.87 3.52
CA ALA A 144 -3.36 -32.13 3.57
C ALA A 144 -2.53 -31.07 2.84
N LYS A 145 -3.15 -30.25 1.98
CA LYS A 145 -2.52 -29.07 1.35
C LYS A 145 -3.24 -27.80 1.81
N GLU A 146 -3.17 -27.55 3.10
CA GLU A 146 -3.43 -26.21 3.63
C GLU A 146 -2.46 -25.24 2.94
N PHE A 147 -3.01 -24.43 2.02
CA PHE A 147 -2.28 -23.39 1.32
C PHE A 147 -1.94 -22.31 2.33
N GLN A 148 -0.80 -22.46 3.00
CA GLN A 148 -0.18 -21.32 3.66
C GLN A 148 0.30 -20.36 2.57
N PRO A 149 -0.21 -19.13 2.51
CA PRO A 149 0.34 -18.14 1.59
C PRO A 149 1.77 -17.87 2.05
N LYS A 150 2.74 -18.48 1.37
CA LYS A 150 4.16 -18.17 1.53
C LYS A 150 4.37 -16.72 1.11
N THR A 151 4.19 -15.83 2.06
CA THR A 151 4.69 -14.47 2.01
C THR A 151 6.22 -14.58 1.97
N GLY A 152 6.80 -14.19 0.84
CA GLY A 152 8.25 -14.20 0.66
C GLY A 152 8.84 -15.55 0.28
N SER A 153 8.75 -15.93 -1.00
CA SER A 153 9.80 -16.76 -1.59
C SER A 153 10.04 -16.31 -3.03
N SER A 154 11.30 -15.97 -3.28
CA SER A 154 11.94 -15.84 -4.58
C SER A 154 11.27 -16.77 -5.59
N ARG A 155 10.44 -16.22 -6.49
CA ARG A 155 10.02 -16.95 -7.68
C ARG A 155 11.30 -17.16 -8.47
N ASN A 156 11.76 -18.40 -8.50
CA ASN A 156 12.82 -18.84 -9.39
C ASN A 156 12.46 -18.33 -10.78
N LYS A 157 13.22 -17.30 -11.14
CA LYS A 157 13.15 -16.62 -12.40
C LYS A 157 13.81 -17.56 -13.40
N THR A 158 13.14 -18.60 -13.85
CA THR A 158 13.57 -19.40 -14.99
C THR A 158 12.30 -19.87 -15.69
N GLY A 159 12.25 -19.77 -17.03
CA GLY A 159 11.29 -20.55 -17.82
C GLY A 159 11.64 -22.05 -17.84
N ILE A 160 12.77 -22.40 -17.21
CA ILE A 160 13.23 -23.76 -16.99
C ILE A 160 12.51 -24.27 -15.73
N PRO A 161 11.82 -25.41 -15.80
CA PRO A 161 11.21 -26.03 -14.63
C PRO A 161 12.29 -26.29 -13.56
N PRO A 162 11.95 -26.17 -12.27
CA PRO A 162 12.87 -26.52 -11.19
C PRO A 162 13.35 -27.96 -11.39
N VAL A 163 14.63 -28.20 -11.09
CA VAL A 163 15.23 -29.55 -11.21
C VAL A 163 14.39 -30.53 -10.38
N SER A 164 13.71 -31.45 -11.05
CA SER A 164 12.91 -32.48 -10.41
C SER A 164 13.81 -33.40 -9.58
N ALA A 165 13.45 -33.66 -8.32
CA ALA A 165 14.16 -34.61 -7.48
C ALA A 165 14.04 -36.03 -8.10
N CYS A 166 15.10 -36.49 -8.76
CA CYS A 166 15.11 -37.81 -9.38
C CYS A 166 15.60 -38.87 -8.38
N PRO A 167 14.81 -39.94 -8.13
CA PRO A 167 15.22 -41.06 -7.29
C PRO A 167 16.54 -41.69 -7.76
N LYS A 168 17.39 -42.12 -6.81
CA LYS A 168 18.74 -42.64 -7.10
C LYS A 168 18.70 -43.85 -8.04
N ASP A 169 17.67 -44.69 -7.94
CA ASP A 169 17.53 -45.89 -8.77
C ASP A 169 17.19 -45.55 -10.23
N LEU A 170 16.39 -44.51 -10.42
CA LEU A 170 15.98 -44.05 -11.75
C LEU A 170 17.15 -43.35 -12.48
N LYS A 171 18.08 -42.73 -11.74
CA LYS A 171 19.35 -42.22 -12.30
C LYS A 171 20.22 -43.33 -12.87
N LYS A 172 20.40 -44.44 -12.12
CA LYS A 172 21.20 -45.59 -12.59
C LYS A 172 20.66 -46.20 -13.89
N ILE A 173 19.33 -46.23 -14.05
CA ILE A 173 18.68 -46.70 -15.29
C ILE A 173 18.95 -45.73 -16.44
N ARG A 174 18.87 -44.43 -16.18
CA ARG A 174 19.15 -43.39 -17.18
C ARG A 174 20.60 -43.41 -17.65
N ASP A 175 21.55 -43.63 -16.75
CA ASP A 175 22.97 -43.65 -17.11
C ASP A 175 23.35 -44.88 -17.96
N LYS A 176 22.57 -45.97 -17.90
CA LYS A 176 22.74 -47.17 -18.73
C LYS A 176 22.23 -47.02 -20.16
N LEU A 177 21.38 -46.03 -20.45
CA LEU A 177 20.81 -45.87 -21.78
C LEU A 177 21.88 -45.34 -22.77
N PRO A 178 21.89 -45.80 -24.03
CA PRO A 178 22.90 -45.42 -25.02
C PRO A 178 23.02 -43.90 -25.24
N ALA A 179 21.92 -43.15 -25.14
CA ALA A 179 21.92 -41.70 -25.32
C ALA A 179 22.81 -40.94 -24.33
N SER A 180 23.04 -41.47 -23.12
CA SER A 180 23.86 -40.82 -22.09
C SER A 180 25.32 -40.60 -22.55
N LYS A 181 25.87 -41.56 -23.31
CA LYS A 181 27.23 -41.46 -23.87
C LYS A 181 27.41 -40.28 -24.82
N TYR A 182 26.34 -39.88 -25.50
CA TYR A 182 26.37 -38.81 -26.50
C TYR A 182 25.92 -37.46 -25.95
N LYS A 183 25.67 -37.32 -24.64
CA LYS A 183 25.18 -36.09 -23.99
C LYS A 183 26.00 -34.85 -24.38
N THR A 184 27.32 -34.92 -24.27
CA THR A 184 28.21 -33.79 -24.56
C THR A 184 28.21 -33.42 -26.04
N LYS A 185 28.16 -34.42 -26.93
CA LYS A 185 28.09 -34.20 -28.38
C LYS A 185 26.77 -33.52 -28.76
N VAL A 186 25.65 -33.99 -28.22
CA VAL A 186 24.32 -33.41 -28.47
C VAL A 186 24.26 -31.96 -28.01
N LEU A 187 24.72 -31.65 -26.78
CA LEU A 187 24.69 -30.28 -26.27
C LEU A 187 25.56 -29.33 -27.11
N LYS A 188 26.78 -29.75 -27.47
CA LYS A 188 27.65 -28.97 -28.37
C LYS A 188 27.02 -28.77 -29.74
N SER A 189 26.47 -29.82 -30.33
CA SER A 189 25.81 -29.72 -31.64
C SER A 189 24.61 -28.77 -31.62
N ILE A 190 23.86 -28.69 -30.51
CA ILE A 190 22.74 -27.74 -30.34
C ILE A 190 23.24 -26.30 -30.21
N ASP A 191 24.39 -26.08 -29.55
CA ASP A 191 24.97 -24.73 -29.43
C ASP A 191 25.57 -24.24 -30.75
N ASP A 192 26.20 -25.14 -31.52
CA ASP A 192 26.94 -24.80 -32.73
C ASP A 192 26.05 -24.70 -33.99
N ASN A 193 24.84 -25.26 -33.97
CA ASN A 193 23.98 -25.36 -35.16
C ASN A 193 22.53 -24.94 -34.89
N GLU A 194 21.92 -24.21 -35.83
CA GLU A 194 20.50 -23.81 -35.74
C GLU A 194 19.53 -24.99 -35.87
N VAL A 195 19.90 -26.04 -36.61
CA VAL A 195 19.10 -27.24 -36.83
C VAL A 195 19.93 -28.49 -36.57
N VAL A 196 19.44 -29.38 -35.70
CA VAL A 196 20.10 -30.64 -35.34
C VAL A 196 19.14 -31.81 -35.50
N ILE A 197 19.55 -32.82 -36.27
CA ILE A 197 18.79 -34.07 -36.44
C ILE A 197 19.46 -35.17 -35.61
N ILE A 198 18.71 -35.82 -34.73
CA ILE A 198 19.20 -36.92 -33.88
C ILE A 198 18.54 -38.22 -34.32
N SER A 199 19.33 -39.11 -34.94
CA SER A 199 18.90 -40.44 -35.36
C SER A 199 19.39 -41.53 -34.40
N GLY A 200 18.66 -42.65 -34.33
CA GLY A 200 19.06 -43.82 -33.54
C GLY A 200 17.92 -44.83 -33.37
N GLY A 201 18.23 -46.07 -32.98
CA GLY A 201 17.25 -47.16 -32.81
C GLY A 201 16.17 -46.89 -31.73
N THR A 202 15.07 -47.64 -31.75
CA THR A 202 14.04 -47.56 -30.70
C THR A 202 14.65 -47.95 -29.33
N GLY A 203 14.16 -47.35 -28.24
CA GLY A 203 14.66 -47.63 -26.88
C GLY A 203 16.01 -47.00 -26.49
N CYS A 204 16.73 -46.32 -27.40
CA CYS A 204 18.03 -45.73 -27.03
C CYS A 204 17.96 -44.45 -26.16
N GLY A 205 16.75 -43.91 -25.92
CA GLY A 205 16.53 -42.76 -25.03
C GLY A 205 16.41 -41.39 -25.70
N LYS A 206 16.25 -41.30 -27.04
CA LYS A 206 16.17 -40.02 -27.78
C LYS A 206 15.07 -39.08 -27.24
N THR A 207 13.82 -39.51 -27.28
CA THR A 207 12.65 -38.70 -26.91
C THR A 207 12.60 -38.36 -25.41
N THR A 208 13.24 -39.18 -24.57
CA THR A 208 13.16 -39.07 -23.11
C THR A 208 14.37 -38.39 -22.48
N GLN A 209 15.59 -38.66 -22.96
CA GLN A 209 16.82 -38.13 -22.36
C GLN A 209 17.33 -36.85 -23.01
N VAL A 210 17.15 -36.66 -24.32
CA VAL A 210 17.66 -35.47 -25.00
C VAL A 210 17.01 -34.18 -24.46
N PRO A 211 15.67 -34.09 -24.31
CA PRO A 211 15.05 -32.93 -23.68
C PRO A 211 15.54 -32.71 -22.24
N GLN A 212 15.78 -33.79 -21.50
CA GLN A 212 16.30 -33.71 -20.13
C GLN A 212 17.73 -33.15 -20.10
N PHE A 213 18.60 -33.53 -21.04
CA PHE A 213 19.96 -32.99 -21.12
C PHE A 213 19.96 -31.48 -21.36
N ILE A 214 19.08 -31.01 -22.25
CA ILE A 214 18.91 -29.58 -22.56
C ILE A 214 18.43 -28.82 -21.32
N LEU A 215 17.44 -29.35 -20.60
CA LEU A 215 16.92 -28.74 -19.38
C LEU A 215 17.95 -28.72 -18.24
N ASP A 216 18.71 -29.79 -18.07
CA ASP A 216 19.76 -29.89 -17.05
C ASP A 216 20.90 -28.90 -17.33
N ASP A 217 21.31 -28.77 -18.59
CA ASP A 217 22.35 -27.84 -19.02
C ASP A 217 21.90 -26.37 -18.92
N ALA A 218 20.65 -26.08 -19.30
CA ALA A 218 20.05 -24.75 -19.12
C ALA A 218 19.97 -24.35 -17.63
N ASN A 219 19.73 -25.29 -16.73
CA ASN A 219 19.76 -25.06 -15.28
C ASN A 219 21.18 -24.75 -14.75
N VAL A 220 22.23 -25.30 -15.36
CA VAL A 220 23.63 -25.05 -14.98
C VAL A 220 24.13 -23.70 -15.50
N ARG A 221 23.70 -23.28 -16.69
CA ARG A 221 24.03 -21.98 -17.31
C ARG A 221 23.27 -20.82 -16.63
N LYS A 222 23.69 -20.41 -15.43
CA LYS A 222 23.03 -19.39 -14.55
C LYS A 222 22.73 -17.99 -15.14
N ASN A 223 22.94 -17.74 -16.43
CA ASN A 223 22.70 -16.45 -17.09
C ASN A 223 21.50 -16.47 -18.07
N VAL A 224 20.48 -17.29 -17.80
CA VAL A 224 19.25 -17.27 -18.60
C VAL A 224 18.39 -16.07 -18.20
N ARG A 225 18.05 -15.20 -19.16
CA ARG A 225 17.03 -14.14 -18.98
C ARG A 225 15.67 -14.79 -18.87
N THR A 226 14.90 -14.32 -17.90
CA THR A 226 13.78 -15.07 -17.32
C THR A 226 12.45 -14.41 -17.68
N SER A 227 12.53 -13.25 -18.32
CA SER A 227 11.45 -12.42 -18.81
C SER A 227 11.76 -12.03 -20.25
N VAL A 228 10.75 -12.07 -21.12
CA VAL A 228 10.83 -11.59 -22.50
C VAL A 228 11.10 -10.08 -22.56
N HIS A 229 10.79 -9.36 -21.48
CA HIS A 229 11.08 -7.94 -21.35
C HIS A 229 12.53 -7.68 -20.97
N PHE A 230 13.21 -6.87 -21.77
CA PHE A 230 14.48 -6.26 -21.42
C PHE A 230 14.25 -5.17 -20.36
N ARG A 231 15.01 -5.21 -19.25
CA ARG A 231 14.99 -4.17 -18.21
C ARG A 231 16.34 -3.47 -18.19
N ARG A 232 16.33 -2.14 -18.06
CA ARG A 232 17.57 -1.36 -17.85
C ARG A 232 18.29 -1.89 -16.61
N PRO A 233 19.59 -2.23 -16.69
CA PRO A 233 20.35 -2.62 -15.51
C PRO A 233 20.39 -1.46 -14.51
N LYS A 234 20.46 -1.78 -13.23
CA LYS A 234 20.70 -0.75 -12.22
C LYS A 234 22.07 -0.14 -12.51
N THR A 235 22.08 1.14 -12.83
CA THR A 235 23.28 1.90 -13.15
C THR A 235 23.61 2.79 -11.96
N LEU A 236 24.88 3.15 -11.80
CA LEU A 236 25.29 4.10 -10.76
C LEU A 236 24.62 5.45 -10.99
N THR A 237 23.85 5.92 -10.03
CA THR A 237 23.30 7.28 -10.02
C THR A 237 24.17 8.14 -9.12
N THR A 238 24.96 9.04 -9.71
CA THR A 238 25.79 9.98 -8.95
C THR A 238 24.91 11.04 -8.27
N GLU A 239 25.35 11.52 -7.10
CA GLU A 239 24.71 12.65 -6.43
C GLU A 239 24.91 13.94 -7.24
N ARG A 240 23.99 14.91 -7.07
CA ARG A 240 24.08 16.19 -7.79
C ARG A 240 25.21 17.05 -7.21
N SER A 241 26.31 17.21 -7.94
CA SER A 241 27.43 18.10 -7.60
C SER A 241 27.50 19.29 -8.58
N PRO A 242 26.75 20.40 -8.34
CA PRO A 242 26.77 21.56 -9.24
C PRO A 242 28.16 22.21 -9.23
N LYS A 243 28.69 22.56 -10.41
CA LYS A 243 30.01 23.21 -10.54
C LYS A 243 30.05 24.66 -10.03
N PHE A 244 28.89 25.33 -10.02
CA PHE A 244 28.75 26.72 -9.58
C PHE A 244 27.44 26.90 -8.81
N ALA A 245 27.42 27.86 -7.89
CA ALA A 245 26.23 28.20 -7.14
C ALA A 245 25.20 28.90 -8.04
N ARG A 246 23.93 28.49 -7.97
CA ARG A 246 22.83 29.11 -8.74
C ARG A 246 22.41 30.49 -8.25
N LYS A 247 22.73 30.81 -7.00
CA LYS A 247 22.48 32.10 -6.37
C LYS A 247 23.75 32.50 -5.64
N SER A 248 24.11 33.77 -5.71
CA SER A 248 25.29 34.33 -5.02
C SER A 248 25.13 34.26 -3.50
N ALA A 249 23.91 34.44 -2.99
CA ALA A 249 23.60 34.37 -1.56
C ALA A 249 22.38 33.47 -1.27
N PRO A 250 22.38 32.77 -0.12
CA PRO A 250 21.21 32.02 0.34
C PRO A 250 20.10 32.97 0.80
N ASN A 251 18.84 32.57 0.59
CA ASN A 251 17.69 33.28 1.14
C ASN A 251 17.66 33.11 2.66
N ARG A 252 17.69 34.23 3.40
CA ARG A 252 17.49 34.23 4.85
C ARG A 252 16.01 34.14 5.19
N SER A 253 15.67 33.51 6.31
CA SER A 253 14.29 33.47 6.82
C SER A 253 13.87 34.89 7.21
N LYS A 254 12.76 35.37 6.62
CA LYS A 254 12.20 36.70 6.92
C LYS A 254 11.31 36.71 8.17
N LEU A 255 10.91 35.54 8.67
CA LEU A 255 10.10 35.38 9.88
C LEU A 255 11.02 35.25 11.10
N ASP A 256 11.48 36.38 11.63
CA ASP A 256 12.16 36.46 12.92
C ASP A 256 11.13 36.57 14.07
N ALA A 257 11.61 36.54 15.32
CA ALA A 257 10.73 36.58 16.48
C ALA A 257 9.89 37.88 16.53
N PHE A 258 10.47 39.00 16.15
CA PHE A 258 9.82 40.32 16.11
C PHE A 258 8.78 40.42 14.99
N ASN A 259 9.01 39.86 13.81
CA ASN A 259 8.00 39.86 12.74
C ASN A 259 6.88 38.86 13.04
N VAL A 260 7.15 37.79 13.81
CA VAL A 260 6.13 36.83 14.21
C VAL A 260 5.11 37.45 15.16
N ILE A 261 5.55 38.17 16.20
CA ILE A 261 4.67 38.84 17.18
C ILE A 261 4.61 40.33 16.87
N LYS A 262 3.49 40.80 16.33
CA LYS A 262 3.36 42.20 15.88
C LYS A 262 3.07 43.13 17.05
N HIS A 263 2.03 42.84 17.82
CA HIS A 263 1.64 43.64 18.99
C HIS A 263 0.71 42.84 19.93
N PRO A 264 0.67 43.19 21.23
CA PRO A 264 -0.33 42.67 22.14
C PRO A 264 -1.72 43.14 21.75
N HIS A 265 -2.74 42.34 22.03
CA HIS A 265 -4.12 42.69 21.73
C HIS A 265 -4.83 43.16 23.00
N THR A 266 -5.14 44.45 23.05
CA THR A 266 -5.54 45.20 24.26
C THR A 266 -7.06 45.36 24.44
N THR A 267 -7.87 44.49 23.83
CA THR A 267 -9.33 44.56 24.01
C THR A 267 -9.75 44.09 25.40
N GLU A 268 -10.89 44.57 25.91
CA GLU A 268 -11.43 44.17 27.22
C GLU A 268 -11.54 42.65 27.39
N SER A 269 -12.03 41.95 26.36
CA SER A 269 -12.09 40.48 26.35
C SER A 269 -10.71 39.82 26.47
N SER A 270 -9.67 40.49 26.00
CA SER A 270 -8.29 40.00 26.07
C SER A 270 -7.66 40.30 27.42
N MET A 271 -7.95 41.46 28.02
CA MET A 271 -7.55 41.80 29.38
C MET A 271 -8.11 40.79 30.39
N LYS A 272 -9.41 40.49 30.31
CA LYS A 272 -10.04 39.43 31.14
C LYS A 272 -9.37 38.07 31.00
N LYS A 273 -8.88 37.72 29.82
CA LYS A 273 -8.16 36.46 29.57
C LYS A 273 -6.75 36.41 30.16
N ILE A 274 -6.13 37.57 30.37
CA ILE A 274 -4.84 37.67 31.06
C ILE A 274 -5.06 37.36 32.54
N GLU A 275 -6.09 37.97 33.14
CA GLU A 275 -6.50 37.80 34.55
C GLU A 275 -7.00 36.37 34.86
N ASP A 276 -8.06 35.91 34.17
CA ASP A 276 -8.78 34.69 34.56
C ASP A 276 -8.08 33.38 34.17
N HIS A 277 -7.26 33.42 33.12
CA HIS A 277 -6.79 32.21 32.44
C HIS A 277 -5.27 32.13 32.27
N ASN A 278 -4.53 33.14 32.74
CA ASN A 278 -3.08 33.24 32.55
C ASN A 278 -2.71 33.07 31.05
N THR A 279 -3.42 33.80 30.18
CA THR A 279 -3.26 33.73 28.73
C THR A 279 -2.96 35.09 28.11
N LEU A 280 -1.80 35.21 27.46
CA LEU A 280 -1.44 36.38 26.69
C LEU A 280 -2.08 36.33 25.29
N VAL A 281 -2.53 37.48 24.81
CA VAL A 281 -3.19 37.59 23.50
C VAL A 281 -2.39 38.52 22.60
N PHE A 282 -1.98 38.00 21.45
CA PHE A 282 -1.17 38.76 20.49
C PHE A 282 -1.83 38.79 19.11
N ILE A 283 -1.61 39.87 18.38
CA ILE A 283 -1.73 39.89 16.92
C ILE A 283 -0.38 39.46 16.34
N VAL A 284 -0.41 38.46 15.48
CA VAL A 284 0.77 37.77 14.94
C VAL A 284 0.73 37.77 13.41
N ASP A 285 1.83 37.41 12.78
CA ASP A 285 1.86 37.29 11.33
C ASP A 285 0.96 36.16 10.78
N GLU A 286 0.33 36.41 9.64
CA GLU A 286 -0.58 35.45 8.99
C GLU A 286 0.13 34.16 8.57
N LYS A 287 1.43 34.21 8.28
CA LYS A 287 2.23 33.03 7.92
C LYS A 287 2.84 32.34 9.14
N ALA A 288 2.72 32.92 10.33
CA ALA A 288 3.26 32.32 11.55
C ALA A 288 2.49 31.07 11.97
N ASN A 289 3.21 29.97 12.16
CA ASN A 289 2.65 28.74 12.74
C ASN A 289 2.67 28.81 14.27
N LYS A 290 1.88 27.96 14.93
CA LYS A 290 1.82 27.89 16.40
C LYS A 290 3.20 27.66 17.05
N TYR A 291 4.07 26.90 16.37
CA TYR A 291 5.45 26.67 16.81
C TYR A 291 6.31 27.94 16.73
N HIS A 292 6.17 28.74 15.68
CA HIS A 292 6.87 30.02 15.55
C HIS A 292 6.44 30.96 16.68
N ILE A 293 5.15 31.05 16.97
CA ILE A 293 4.60 31.89 18.05
C ILE A 293 5.15 31.43 19.40
N LYS A 294 5.14 30.11 19.68
CA LYS A 294 5.69 29.56 20.93
C LYS A 294 7.18 29.88 21.09
N SER A 295 7.96 29.70 20.02
CA SER A 295 9.40 30.03 20.02
C SER A 295 9.65 31.53 20.18
N ALA A 296 8.84 32.37 19.54
CA ALA A 296 8.98 33.82 19.59
C ALA A 296 8.65 34.37 20.98
N VAL A 297 7.56 33.92 21.61
CA VAL A 297 7.20 34.30 22.98
C VAL A 297 8.30 33.90 23.96
N GLN A 298 8.86 32.70 23.79
CA GLN A 298 9.95 32.23 24.64
C GLN A 298 11.23 33.05 24.45
N SER A 299 11.55 33.44 23.22
CA SER A 299 12.78 34.20 22.93
C SER A 299 12.69 35.67 23.31
N LEU A 300 11.51 36.29 23.17
CA LEU A 300 11.30 37.72 23.43
C LEU A 300 11.03 38.01 24.90
N TYR A 301 10.23 37.17 25.55
CA TYR A 301 9.73 37.44 26.90
C TYR A 301 10.28 36.47 27.95
N ASN A 302 11.09 35.49 27.55
CA ASN A 302 11.66 34.45 28.44
C ASN A 302 10.59 33.63 29.20
N VAL A 303 9.41 33.47 28.59
CA VAL A 303 8.26 32.77 29.18
C VAL A 303 7.97 31.49 28.40
N LYS A 304 7.62 30.41 29.12
CA LYS A 304 7.22 29.14 28.49
C LYS A 304 5.71 29.10 28.27
N ALA A 305 5.30 28.89 27.02
CA ALA A 305 3.89 28.66 26.69
C ALA A 305 3.52 27.17 26.75
N VAL A 306 2.44 26.85 27.45
CA VAL A 306 1.84 25.50 27.48
C VAL A 306 1.16 25.21 26.15
N LYS A 307 0.24 26.09 25.74
CA LYS A 307 -0.59 25.90 24.55
C LYS A 307 -0.80 27.20 23.80
N VAL A 308 -0.77 27.13 22.47
CA VAL A 308 -1.06 28.25 21.58
C VAL A 308 -2.27 27.90 20.72
N ASN A 309 -3.28 28.75 20.79
CA ASN A 309 -4.44 28.72 19.90
C ASN A 309 -4.38 29.95 18.98
N THR A 310 -4.86 29.82 17.75
CA THR A 310 -4.82 30.90 16.76
C THR A 310 -6.14 30.96 16.02
N LEU A 311 -6.57 32.16 15.64
CA LEU A 311 -7.66 32.41 14.70
C LEU A 311 -7.25 33.49 13.70
N ILE A 312 -7.93 33.55 12.56
CA ILE A 312 -7.88 34.70 11.66
C ILE A 312 -9.11 35.55 11.94
N THR A 313 -8.92 36.84 12.18
CA THR A 313 -10.00 37.80 12.40
C THR A 313 -10.58 38.26 11.05
N PRO A 314 -11.82 38.79 11.01
CA PRO A 314 -12.39 39.37 9.80
C PRO A 314 -11.57 40.53 9.21
N LEU A 315 -10.72 41.16 10.02
CA LEU A 315 -9.77 42.20 9.62
C LEU A 315 -8.50 41.65 8.97
N GLN A 316 -8.49 40.37 8.58
CA GLN A 316 -7.34 39.67 7.99
C GLN A 316 -6.09 39.69 8.88
N GLN A 317 -6.26 39.63 10.20
CA GLN A 317 -5.14 39.54 11.13
C GLN A 317 -5.18 38.20 11.86
N LYS A 318 -4.01 37.58 12.07
CA LYS A 318 -3.95 36.38 12.90
C LYS A 318 -3.88 36.79 14.37
N LYS A 319 -4.85 36.35 15.16
CA LYS A 319 -4.89 36.53 16.62
C LYS A 319 -4.48 35.22 17.28
N ALA A 320 -3.55 35.30 18.23
CA ALA A 320 -3.01 34.16 18.96
C ALA A 320 -3.32 34.29 20.46
N PHE A 321 -3.88 33.22 21.03
CA PHE A 321 -4.02 33.05 22.47
C PHE A 321 -2.91 32.12 22.97
N VAL A 322 -2.07 32.61 23.87
CA VAL A 322 -0.89 31.93 24.36
C VAL A 322 -1.07 31.68 25.86
N ARG A 323 -1.37 30.44 26.22
CA ARG A 323 -1.47 30.03 27.63
C ARG A 323 -0.08 29.81 28.19
N LEU A 324 0.25 30.50 29.28
CA LEU A 324 1.54 30.37 29.95
C LEU A 324 1.57 29.14 30.86
N ALA A 325 2.78 28.72 31.23
CA ALA A 325 2.96 27.75 32.31
C ALA A 325 2.63 28.40 33.66
N SER A 326 2.23 27.58 34.63
CA SER A 326 1.89 28.04 35.99
C SER A 326 3.02 28.78 36.69
N ASP A 327 4.26 28.54 36.27
CA ASP A 327 5.47 29.16 36.83
C ASP A 327 5.59 30.66 36.48
N TYR A 328 4.79 31.14 35.53
CA TYR A 328 4.81 32.52 35.06
C TYR A 328 3.40 33.12 35.18
N ASP A 329 3.31 34.33 35.71
CA ASP A 329 2.06 35.09 35.72
C ASP A 329 1.95 36.00 34.48
N ALA A 330 0.82 35.94 33.78
CA ALA A 330 0.58 36.74 32.59
C ALA A 330 0.43 38.23 32.91
N LEU A 331 -0.07 38.59 34.09
CA LEU A 331 -0.19 39.98 34.52
C LEU A 331 1.18 40.63 34.67
N ASP A 332 2.10 39.98 35.37
CA ASP A 332 3.49 40.45 35.54
C ASP A 332 4.22 40.59 34.21
N VAL A 333 4.02 39.63 33.31
CA VAL A 333 4.64 39.66 31.98
C VAL A 333 4.05 40.80 31.15
N ALA A 334 2.75 41.05 31.22
CA ALA A 334 2.11 42.14 30.50
C ALA A 334 2.54 43.52 31.00
N ASN A 335 2.71 43.68 32.32
CA ASN A 335 3.28 44.88 32.95
C ASN A 335 4.72 45.13 32.49
N LYS A 336 5.53 44.07 32.38
CA LYS A 336 6.91 44.16 31.85
C LYS A 336 6.96 44.58 30.38
N ILE A 337 5.95 44.20 29.60
CA ILE A 337 5.85 44.59 28.19
C ILE A 337 5.27 46.02 28.05
N GLY A 338 4.47 46.47 29.03
CA GLY A 338 3.99 47.85 29.11
C GLY A 338 2.70 48.11 28.33
N PHE A 339 1.73 47.19 28.38
CA PHE A 339 0.42 47.37 27.73
C PHE A 339 -0.78 47.16 28.66
N ILE A 340 -0.53 47.13 29.97
CA ILE A 340 -1.52 47.11 31.06
C ILE A 340 -1.23 48.29 31.98
#